data_AF-A0A5K1C3D3-F1
#
_entry.id   AF-A0A5K1C3D3-F1
#
_cell.length_a   1.000
_cell.length_b   1.000
_cell.length_c   1.000
_cell.angle_alpha   90.00
_cell.angle_beta   90.00
_cell.angle_gamma   90.00
#
_symmetry.space_group_name_H-M   'P 1'
#
loop_
_entity.id
_entity.type
_entity.pdbx_description
1 polymer ?
#
loop_
_entity_poly.entity_id
_entity_poly.type
_entity_poly.pdbx_seq_one_letter_code
_entity_poly.pdbx_strand_id
1 'polypeptide(L)' 'VCDKQKAILLADMAHISGLVAAGVIPSPFDYADIVTTTTHKSLRGPRGAMIFFRKGVKEVNKQGQE' A
#
# COMPACT_ATOMS: atom_id res chain seq x y z
N VAL A 1 -13.72 6.30 -1.41
CA VAL A 1 -14.08 6.27 -2.84
C VAL A 1 -13.88 4.88 -3.42
N CYS A 2 -12.69 4.28 -3.28
CA CYS A 2 -12.39 2.94 -3.80
C CYS A 2 -13.37 1.87 -3.32
N ASP A 3 -13.70 1.84 -2.02
CA ASP A 3 -14.68 0.86 -1.49
C ASP A 3 -16.06 1.00 -2.13
N LYS A 4 -16.54 2.24 -2.29
CA LYS A 4 -17.83 2.54 -2.94
C LYS A 4 -17.86 2.04 -4.39
N GLN A 5 -16.71 2.04 -5.07
CA GLN A 5 -16.57 1.63 -6.47
C GLN A 5 -16.08 0.19 -6.63
N LYS A 6 -15.86 -0.56 -5.53
CA LYS A 6 -15.21 -1.88 -5.55
C LYS A 6 -13.87 -1.86 -6.31
N ALA A 7 -13.11 -0.78 -6.19
CA ALA A 7 -11.81 -0.60 -6.85
C ALA A 7 -10.65 -0.90 -5.89
N ILE A 8 -9.50 -1.26 -6.46
CA ILE A 8 -8.23 -1.42 -5.72
C ILE A 8 -7.67 -0.04 -5.38
N LEU A 9 -7.32 0.18 -4.11
CA LEU A 9 -6.55 1.33 -3.68
C LEU A 9 -5.06 0.99 -3.68
N LEU A 10 -4.34 1.52 -4.67
CA LEU A 10 -2.89 1.43 -4.78
C LEU A 10 -2.25 2.74 -4.32
N ALA A 11 -1.30 2.64 -3.39
CA ALA A 11 -0.48 3.77 -2.96
C ALA A 11 0.97 3.60 -3.46
N ASP A 12 1.44 4.50 -4.32
CA ASP A 12 2.86 4.61 -4.65
C ASP A 12 3.54 5.60 -3.71
N MET A 13 4.34 5.08 -2.77
CA MET A 13 5.02 5.89 -1.75
C MET A 13 6.50 6.14 -2.06
N ALA A 14 6.93 6.00 -3.32
CA ALA A 14 8.34 6.08 -3.70
C ALA A 14 9.10 7.29 -3.13
N HIS A 15 8.48 8.48 -3.07
CA HIS A 15 9.12 9.69 -2.56
C HIS A 15 9.21 9.75 -1.03
N ILE A 16 8.26 9.15 -0.32
CA ILE A 16 8.07 9.32 1.13
C ILE A 16 8.33 8.04 1.94
N SER A 17 8.74 6.95 1.29
CA SER A 17 8.93 5.63 1.92
C SER A 17 9.88 5.62 3.12
N GLY A 18 10.91 6.47 3.14
CA GLY A 18 11.77 6.63 4.32
C GLY A 18 11.08 7.32 5.50
N LEU A 19 10.22 8.31 5.22
CA LEU A 19 9.44 9.00 6.25
C LEU A 19 8.35 8.08 6.84
N VAL A 20 7.70 7.28 5.98
CA VAL A 20 6.75 6.23 6.40
C VAL A 20 7.47 5.20 7.28
N ALA A 21 8.65 4.71 6.85
CA ALA A 21 9.42 3.74 7.63
C ALA A 21 9.90 4.29 8.99
N ALA A 22 10.17 5.59 9.08
CA ALA A 22 10.53 6.25 10.33
C ALA A 22 9.33 6.60 11.23
N GLY A 23 8.10 6.40 10.76
CA GLY A 23 6.88 6.68 11.53
C GLY A 23 6.60 8.16 11.78
N VAL A 24 7.18 9.08 10.98
CA VAL A 24 7.03 10.53 11.17
C VAL A 24 5.91 11.15 10.33
N ILE A 25 5.30 10.36 9.44
CA ILE A 25 4.13 10.73 8.65
C ILE A 25 3.11 9.57 8.66
N PRO A 26 1.82 9.82 8.36
CA PRO A 26 0.81 8.78 8.26
C PRO A 26 1.18 7.69 7.25
N SER A 27 0.84 6.45 7.59
CA SER A 27 1.18 5.27 6.79
C SER A 27 0.10 4.99 5.73
N PRO A 28 0.47 4.79 4.45
CA PRO A 28 -0.50 4.36 3.43
C PRO A 28 -0.98 2.93 3.67
N PHE A 29 -0.26 2.13 4.46
CA PHE A 29 -0.64 0.75 4.75
C PHE A 29 -1.98 0.65 5.47
N ASP A 30 -2.41 1.67 6.22
CA ASP A 30 -3.66 1.63 6.99
C ASP A 30 -4.91 1.50 6.09
N TYR A 31 -4.81 1.97 4.84
CA TYR A 31 -5.95 2.02 3.91
C TYR A 31 -5.70 1.28 2.60
N ALA A 32 -4.47 1.26 2.10
CA ALA A 32 -4.16 0.72 0.78
C ALA A 32 -4.21 -0.82 0.76
N ASP A 33 -4.71 -1.35 -0.36
CA ASP A 33 -4.67 -2.78 -0.66
C ASP A 33 -3.27 -3.22 -1.11
N ILE A 34 -2.65 -2.34 -1.90
CA ILE A 34 -1.34 -2.53 -2.51
C ILE A 34 -0.52 -1.27 -2.25
N VAL A 35 0.72 -1.44 -1.82
CA VAL A 35 1.68 -0.35 -1.67
C VAL A 35 2.92 -0.65 -2.50
N THR A 36 3.25 0.24 -3.43
CA THR A 36 4.47 0.18 -4.23
C THR A 36 5.46 1.24 -3.77
N THR A 37 6.75 0.96 -3.89
CA THR A 37 7.79 1.96 -3.60
C THR A 37 9.09 1.66 -4.32
N THR A 38 9.83 2.71 -4.67
CA THR A 38 11.26 2.60 -4.95
C THR A 38 12.07 2.56 -3.66
N THR A 39 13.21 1.86 -3.66
CA THR A 39 14.09 1.74 -2.48
C THR A 39 15.14 2.84 -2.36
N HIS A 40 15.43 3.57 -3.43
CA HIS A 40 16.60 4.48 -3.51
C HIS A 40 16.34 5.95 -3.17
N LYS A 41 15.09 6.36 -2.93
CA LYS A 41 14.74 7.76 -2.62
C LYS A 41 14.88 8.02 -1.12
N SER A 42 13.83 8.48 -0.43
CA SER A 42 13.88 8.77 1.01
C SER A 42 14.22 7.54 1.86
N LEU A 43 13.95 6.32 1.37
CA LEU A 43 14.39 5.07 2.02
C LEU A 43 15.91 4.81 1.93
N ARG A 44 16.61 5.49 1.01
CA ARG A 44 18.08 5.53 0.88
C ARG A 44 18.78 4.17 0.72
N GLY A 45 18.12 3.21 0.07
CA GLY A 45 18.68 1.91 -0.31
C GLY A 45 19.25 1.88 -1.74
N PRO A 46 19.61 0.69 -2.27
CA PRO A 46 20.05 0.54 -3.66
C PRO A 46 18.91 0.82 -4.66
N ARG A 47 19.22 0.98 -5.95
CA ARG A 47 18.19 1.11 -7.00
C ARG A 47 17.41 -0.21 -7.14
N GLY A 48 16.15 -0.17 -6.71
CA GLY A 48 15.21 -1.26 -6.78
C GLY A 48 13.79 -0.79 -6.41
N ALA A 49 12.87 -1.75 -6.33
CA ALA A 49 11.48 -1.52 -5.98
C ALA A 49 10.91 -2.67 -5.15
N MET A 50 9.84 -2.40 -4.40
CA MET A 50 9.09 -3.36 -3.60
C MET A 50 7.60 -3.23 -3.87
N ILE A 51 6.88 -4.35 -3.78
CA ILE A 51 5.42 -4.43 -3.89
C ILE A 51 4.91 -5.14 -2.63
N PHE A 52 4.13 -4.42 -1.83
CA PHE A 52 3.42 -4.96 -0.69
C PHE A 52 1.94 -5.13 -1.04
N PHE A 53 1.32 -6.20 -0.52
CA PHE A 53 -0.09 -6.49 -0.72
C PHE A 53 -0.70 -7.07 0.55
N ARG A 54 -1.98 -6.77 0.79
CA ARG A 54 -2.76 -7.38 1.87
C ARG A 54 -2.97 -8.87 1.62
N LYS A 55 -2.94 -9.67 2.69
CA LYS A 55 -3.29 -11.10 2.69
C LYS A 55 -4.54 -11.31 3.53
N GLY A 56 -5.35 -12.31 3.16
CA GLY A 56 -6.64 -12.59 3.77
C GLY A 56 -7.82 -12.07 2.93
N VAL A 57 -9.03 -12.26 3.44
CA VAL A 57 -10.26 -11.88 2.75
C VAL A 57 -10.52 -10.40 2.91
N LYS A 58 -10.69 -9.68 1.79
CA LYS A 58 -10.98 -8.23 1.79
C LYS A 58 -12.47 -7.93 1.94
N GLU A 59 -13.30 -8.64 1.18
CA GLU A 59 -14.77 -8.50 1.20
C GLU A 59 -15.36 -9.90 0.96
N VAL A 60 -16.50 -10.21 1.58
CA VAL A 60 -17.29 -11.41 1.24
C VAL A 60 -18.55 -10.92 0.56
N ASN A 61 -18.88 -11.49 -0.59
CA ASN A 61 -20.07 -11.13 -1.33
C ASN A 61 -21.35 -11.60 -0.61
N LYS A 62 -22.52 -11.12 -1.05
CA LYS A 62 -23.82 -11.50 -0.45
C LYS A 62 -24.15 -12.99 -0.53
N GLN A 63 -23.42 -13.75 -1.36
CA GLN A 63 -23.56 -15.19 -1.55
C GLN A 63 -22.56 -15.99 -0.70
N GLY A 64 -21.82 -15.31 0.18
CA GLY A 64 -20.83 -15.96 1.06
C GLY A 64 -19.54 -16.36 0.36
N GLN A 65 -19.31 -15.88 -0.87
CA GLN A 65 -18.07 -16.12 -1.60
C GLN A 65 -17.10 -14.97 -1.35
N GLU A 66 -15.85 -15.32 -1.11
CA GLU A 66 -14.72 -14.39 -0.99
C GLU A 66 -14.42 -13.65 -2.31
#